data_AF-A0A6M2D7S3-F1
#
_entry.id   AF-A0A6M2D7S3-F1
#
_cell.length_a   1.000
_cell.length_b   1.000
_cell.length_c   1.000
_cell.angle_alpha   90.00
_cell.angle_beta   90.00
_cell.angle_gamma   90.00
#
_symmetry.space_group_name_H-M   'P 1'
#
loop_
_entity.id
_entity.type
_entity.pdbx_description
1 polymer ?
#
loop_
_entity_poly.entity_id
_entity_poly.type
_entity_poly.pdbx_seq_one_letter_code
_entity_poly.pdbx_strand_id
1 'polypeptide(L)'
;PLRPGPYICAERDMGGLPYWLLQNGSSIKLRTMDENYIYYVDRYLIKVFEKVRPLLFKNHGPIIMVQLENEYGSYEACDGNYTLHLKNLTMTHLGRHVVLFTTDGAFDDTMIKCGRVKGTLTTVDFGAGSDVQNATLVRRRYQPSGPFMNSEMYTGWLDNWGLPKSRVDTPVLIDTLRQLLDMGASFNLYMFHGGTNFGFKSGASDNGAFQPQITSYDYDAPLTEAGDTTDKFKAIRELIDKVYPGRVTAPVPRPKKKMALYGITMKRMFGLKTLRQLMNHTVQSTYPLTFERVGHVRSSDNS
;
A
#
# COMPACT_ATOMS: atom_id res chain seq x y z
N PRO A 1 -7.71 -8.69 -4.17
CA PRO A 1 -6.84 -9.28 -3.11
C PRO A 1 -6.97 -8.46 -1.83
N LEU A 2 -6.96 -9.08 -0.65
CA LEU A 2 -6.80 -8.34 0.61
C LEU A 2 -5.30 -8.25 0.96
N ARG A 3 -4.83 -7.08 1.41
CA ARG A 3 -3.44 -6.83 1.82
C ARG A 3 -3.41 -6.25 3.24
N PRO A 4 -3.50 -7.11 4.28
CA PRO A 4 -3.65 -6.66 5.66
C PRO A 4 -2.36 -6.17 6.33
N GLY A 5 -1.20 -6.33 5.69
CA GLY A 5 0.10 -6.02 6.29
C GLY A 5 0.64 -7.17 7.14
N PRO A 6 1.44 -6.88 8.19
CA PRO A 6 1.26 -5.73 9.08
C PRO A 6 1.91 -4.43 8.59
N TYR A 7 2.98 -4.52 7.81
CA TYR A 7 3.55 -3.39 7.07
C TYR A 7 2.94 -3.35 5.66
N ILE A 8 2.56 -2.16 5.19
CA ILE A 8 1.89 -1.98 3.89
C ILE A 8 2.61 -1.03 2.94
N CYS A 9 3.69 -0.37 3.37
CA CYS A 9 4.32 0.71 2.60
C CYS A 9 3.28 1.80 2.23
N ALA A 10 2.93 1.89 0.94
CA ALA A 10 1.79 2.61 0.38
C ALA A 10 1.80 4.12 0.62
N GLU A 11 2.99 4.72 0.75
CA GLU A 11 3.18 6.15 1.00
C GLU A 11 2.35 6.63 2.20
N ARG A 12 2.18 5.74 3.18
CA ARG A 12 1.50 5.99 4.44
C ARG A 12 2.51 6.22 5.55
N ASP A 13 2.10 7.03 6.53
CA ASP A 13 2.90 7.28 7.71
C ASP A 13 3.38 5.96 8.33
N MET A 14 4.70 5.86 8.51
CA MET A 14 5.40 4.67 8.99
C MET A 14 5.02 3.35 8.29
N GLY A 15 4.61 3.40 7.01
CA GLY A 15 4.17 2.24 6.24
C GLY A 15 2.96 1.52 6.86
N GLY A 16 2.11 2.26 7.60
CA GLY A 16 0.97 1.73 8.34
C GLY A 16 1.28 1.15 9.71
N LEU A 17 2.55 1.10 10.11
CA LEU A 17 2.93 0.65 11.45
C LEU A 17 2.61 1.74 12.48
N PRO A 18 2.12 1.38 13.68
CA PRO A 18 1.79 2.37 14.68
C PRO A 18 3.04 2.99 15.32
N TYR A 19 3.04 4.32 15.47
CA TYR A 19 4.15 5.11 16.05
C TYR A 19 4.62 4.61 17.42
N TRP A 20 3.69 4.05 18.22
CA TRP A 20 3.99 3.62 19.58
C TRP A 20 4.92 2.41 19.66
N LEU A 21 5.15 1.70 18.54
CA LEU A 21 6.20 0.67 18.47
C LEU A 21 7.59 1.25 18.81
N LEU A 22 7.80 2.55 18.56
CA LEU A 22 9.08 3.23 18.81
C LEU A 22 9.16 3.87 20.20
N GLN A 23 8.09 3.84 21.02
CA GLN A 23 8.04 4.52 22.33
C GLN A 23 9.12 4.04 23.29
N ASN A 24 9.37 2.72 23.34
CA ASN A 24 10.26 2.10 24.33
C ASN A 24 11.74 2.13 23.94
N GLY A 25 12.13 3.00 23.00
CA GLY A 25 13.53 3.26 22.67
C GLY A 25 14.18 2.20 21.80
N SER A 26 14.00 2.33 20.48
CA SER A 26 14.89 1.88 19.38
C SER A 26 15.42 0.44 19.33
N SER A 27 15.12 -0.45 20.28
CA SER A 27 15.59 -1.83 20.26
C SER A 27 14.71 -2.76 19.44
N ILE A 28 13.47 -2.36 19.15
CA ILE A 28 12.54 -3.15 18.35
C ILE A 28 13.04 -3.26 16.91
N LYS A 29 13.26 -4.48 16.45
CA LYS A 29 13.58 -4.74 15.04
C LYS A 29 12.29 -4.95 14.25
N LEU A 30 11.79 -3.87 13.65
CA LEU A 30 10.58 -3.91 12.84
C LEU A 30 10.71 -4.91 11.69
N ARG A 31 9.59 -5.56 11.36
CA ARG A 31 9.48 -6.55 10.27
C ARG A 31 10.45 -7.72 10.43
N THR A 32 10.64 -8.21 11.66
CA THR A 32 11.44 -9.41 11.98
C THR A 32 10.73 -10.26 13.04
N MET A 33 11.34 -11.38 13.46
CA MET A 33 10.89 -12.17 14.62
C MET A 33 11.28 -11.58 15.99
N ASP A 34 11.62 -10.30 16.07
CA ASP A 34 11.77 -9.61 17.35
C ASP A 34 10.54 -9.82 18.24
N GLU A 35 10.75 -10.30 19.46
CA GLU A 35 9.68 -10.69 20.39
C GLU A 35 8.72 -9.53 20.68
N ASN A 36 9.23 -8.29 20.76
CA ASN A 36 8.39 -7.12 21.01
C ASN A 36 7.58 -6.77 19.77
N TYR A 37 8.16 -6.91 18.57
CA TYR A 37 7.43 -6.64 17.33
C TYR A 37 6.35 -7.70 17.09
N ILE A 38 6.72 -8.98 17.12
CA ILE A 38 5.80 -10.08 16.79
C ILE A 38 4.64 -10.18 17.78
N TYR A 39 4.87 -9.86 19.06
CA TYR A 39 3.83 -9.75 20.07
C TYR A 39 2.69 -8.83 19.64
N TYR A 40 3.01 -7.64 19.13
CA TYR A 40 2.01 -6.67 18.69
C TYR A 40 1.39 -7.02 17.34
N VAL A 41 2.20 -7.54 16.41
CA VAL A 41 1.72 -8.02 15.11
C VAL A 41 0.67 -9.10 15.27
N ASP A 42 0.92 -10.10 16.12
CA ASP A 42 -0.02 -11.19 16.36
C ASP A 42 -1.35 -10.66 16.89
N ARG A 43 -1.31 -9.78 17.88
CA ARG A 43 -2.52 -9.17 18.45
C ARG A 43 -3.33 -8.40 17.40
N TYR A 44 -2.67 -7.61 16.56
CA TYR A 44 -3.32 -6.86 15.48
C TYR A 44 -3.93 -7.79 14.44
N LEU A 45 -3.13 -8.71 13.88
CA LEU A 45 -3.57 -9.59 12.80
C LEU A 45 -4.67 -10.55 13.23
N ILE A 46 -4.63 -11.08 14.46
CA ILE A 46 -5.72 -11.91 15.00
C ILE A 46 -7.05 -11.13 14.96
N LYS A 47 -7.06 -9.86 15.37
CA LYS A 47 -8.26 -9.01 15.32
C LYS A 47 -8.71 -8.67 13.91
N VAL A 48 -7.77 -8.47 12.99
CA VAL A 48 -8.09 -8.34 11.56
C VAL A 48 -8.72 -9.62 11.04
N PHE A 49 -8.14 -10.79 11.33
CA PHE A 49 -8.59 -12.08 10.84
C PHE A 49 -9.96 -12.50 11.38
N GLU A 50 -10.29 -12.15 12.63
CA GLU A 50 -11.65 -12.29 13.17
C GLU A 50 -12.70 -11.60 12.27
N LYS A 51 -12.39 -10.42 11.74
CA LYS A 51 -13.28 -9.65 10.84
C LYS A 51 -13.21 -10.11 9.38
N VAL A 52 -12.05 -10.59 8.93
CA VAL A 52 -11.80 -11.01 7.55
C VAL A 52 -12.37 -12.41 7.28
N ARG A 53 -12.33 -13.33 8.25
CA ARG A 53 -12.79 -14.72 8.07
C ARG A 53 -14.19 -14.85 7.46
N PRO A 54 -15.25 -14.14 7.91
CA PRO A 54 -16.57 -14.25 7.28
C PRO A 54 -16.62 -13.72 5.84
N LEU A 55 -15.65 -12.89 5.43
CA LEU A 55 -15.59 -12.27 4.11
C LEU A 55 -14.78 -13.10 3.09
N LEU A 56 -14.24 -14.26 3.49
CA LEU A 56 -13.52 -15.16 2.60
C LEU A 56 -14.45 -15.76 1.54
N PHE A 57 -13.93 -15.99 0.34
CA PHE A 57 -14.68 -16.59 -0.77
C PHE A 57 -15.27 -17.97 -0.44
N LYS A 58 -14.52 -18.81 0.29
CA LYS A 58 -15.03 -20.10 0.81
C LYS A 58 -16.27 -19.93 1.69
N ASN A 59 -16.41 -18.78 2.34
CA ASN A 59 -17.52 -18.41 3.21
C ASN A 59 -18.52 -17.48 2.49
N HIS A 60 -18.57 -17.53 1.15
CA HIS A 60 -19.44 -16.72 0.29
C HIS A 60 -19.18 -15.20 0.32
N GLY A 61 -18.01 -14.78 0.81
CA GLY A 61 -17.58 -13.38 0.75
C GLY A 61 -16.72 -13.05 -0.50
N PRO A 62 -16.27 -11.79 -0.63
CA PRO A 62 -15.54 -11.34 -1.82
C PRO A 62 -14.02 -11.62 -1.79
N ILE A 63 -13.45 -12.02 -0.64
CA ILE A 63 -11.99 -12.12 -0.48
C ILE A 63 -11.48 -13.46 -1.02
N ILE A 64 -10.87 -13.41 -2.20
CA ILE A 64 -10.33 -14.59 -2.91
C ILE A 64 -8.87 -14.93 -2.56
N MET A 65 -8.08 -13.96 -2.10
CA MET A 65 -6.66 -14.14 -1.76
C MET A 65 -6.17 -13.06 -0.78
N VAL A 66 -5.15 -13.39 0.02
CA VAL A 66 -4.62 -12.55 1.10
C VAL A 66 -3.09 -12.46 1.03
N GLN A 67 -2.56 -11.24 1.02
CA GLN A 67 -1.11 -10.99 1.02
C GLN A 67 -0.57 -11.10 2.45
N LEU A 68 0.64 -11.65 2.64
CA LEU A 68 1.19 -11.86 4.00
C LEU A 68 2.00 -10.69 4.55
N GLU A 69 2.69 -9.96 3.68
CA GLU A 69 3.58 -8.84 3.99
C GLU A 69 3.54 -7.92 2.76
N ASN A 70 4.45 -6.98 2.59
CA ASN A 70 4.54 -6.10 1.43
C ASN A 70 6.00 -5.89 1.01
N GLU A 71 6.38 -6.41 -0.16
CA GLU A 71 7.73 -6.25 -0.74
C GLU A 71 8.82 -6.52 0.32
N TYR A 72 8.68 -7.64 1.02
CA TYR A 72 9.62 -7.99 2.09
C TYR A 72 11.03 -8.21 1.55
N GLY A 73 11.13 -8.58 0.27
CA GLY A 73 12.39 -8.65 -0.47
C GLY A 73 13.15 -7.33 -0.55
N SER A 74 12.45 -6.20 -0.46
CA SER A 74 13.03 -4.86 -0.46
C SER A 74 13.51 -4.41 0.93
N TYR A 75 13.36 -5.26 1.95
CA TYR A 75 13.77 -4.97 3.32
C TYR A 75 15.00 -5.80 3.72
N GLU A 76 15.99 -5.12 4.29
CA GLU A 76 17.33 -5.68 4.52
C GLU A 76 17.37 -6.90 5.46
N ALA A 77 16.37 -7.05 6.34
CA ALA A 77 16.40 -8.09 7.37
C ALA A 77 16.37 -9.52 6.81
N CYS A 78 15.68 -9.75 5.68
CA CYS A 78 15.53 -11.07 5.05
C CYS A 78 15.18 -12.22 6.04
N ASP A 79 14.44 -11.92 7.11
CA ASP A 79 14.08 -12.89 8.14
C ASP A 79 12.96 -13.84 7.64
N GLY A 80 13.36 -15.06 7.25
CA GLY A 80 12.45 -16.09 6.79
C GLY A 80 11.59 -16.73 7.89
N ASN A 81 12.00 -16.65 9.16
CA ASN A 81 11.18 -17.12 10.28
C ASN A 81 9.98 -16.20 10.48
N TYR A 82 10.18 -14.89 10.30
CA TYR A 82 9.12 -13.88 10.37
C TYR A 82 8.03 -14.12 9.33
N THR A 83 8.41 -14.24 8.06
CA THR A 83 7.43 -14.43 6.99
C THR A 83 6.74 -15.79 7.05
N LEU A 84 7.45 -16.83 7.53
CA LEU A 84 6.85 -18.14 7.81
C LEU A 84 5.86 -18.09 8.99
N HIS A 85 6.17 -17.33 10.04
CA HIS A 85 5.25 -17.10 11.17
C HIS A 85 3.96 -16.41 10.69
N LEU A 86 4.07 -15.34 9.91
CA LEU A 86 2.91 -14.65 9.32
C LEU A 86 2.04 -15.59 8.49
N LYS A 87 2.65 -16.44 7.67
CA LYS A 87 1.93 -17.47 6.91
C LYS A 87 1.16 -18.41 7.84
N ASN A 88 1.82 -18.96 8.85
CA ASN A 88 1.23 -19.94 9.76
C ASN A 88 0.10 -19.33 10.61
N LEU A 89 0.29 -18.10 11.10
CA LEU A 89 -0.75 -17.35 11.79
C LEU A 89 -1.97 -17.14 10.88
N THR A 90 -1.74 -16.67 9.66
CA THR A 90 -2.82 -16.45 8.69
C THR A 90 -3.57 -17.74 8.37
N MET A 91 -2.86 -18.86 8.15
CA MET A 91 -3.47 -20.17 7.90
C MET A 91 -4.26 -20.69 9.11
N THR A 92 -3.77 -20.44 10.33
CA THR A 92 -4.46 -20.84 11.58
C THR A 92 -5.82 -20.13 11.71
N HIS A 93 -5.88 -18.84 11.39
CA HIS A 93 -7.08 -18.04 11.59
C HIS A 93 -8.04 -18.01 10.38
N LEU A 94 -7.52 -18.03 9.15
CA LEU A 94 -8.32 -17.97 7.92
C LEU A 94 -8.55 -19.35 7.28
N GLY A 95 -7.82 -20.38 7.72
CA GLY A 95 -7.91 -21.75 7.23
C GLY A 95 -7.03 -22.01 5.99
N ARG A 96 -6.78 -23.30 5.71
CA ARG A 96 -5.82 -23.74 4.66
C ARG A 96 -6.29 -23.56 3.22
N HIS A 97 -7.53 -23.13 3.00
CA HIS A 97 -8.10 -22.96 1.66
C HIS A 97 -7.95 -21.54 1.11
N VAL A 98 -7.54 -20.57 1.94
CA VAL A 98 -7.27 -19.22 1.47
C VAL A 98 -6.01 -19.23 0.60
N VAL A 99 -6.06 -18.55 -0.54
CA VAL A 99 -4.87 -18.35 -1.38
C VAL A 99 -4.02 -17.28 -0.72
N LEU A 100 -2.90 -17.69 -0.14
CA LEU A 100 -1.90 -16.78 0.40
C LEU A 100 -0.89 -16.40 -0.69
N PHE A 101 -0.48 -15.15 -0.72
CA PHE A 101 0.48 -14.66 -1.70
C PHE A 101 1.46 -13.64 -1.15
N THR A 102 2.57 -13.44 -1.87
CA THR A 102 3.57 -12.37 -1.65
C THR A 102 3.71 -11.55 -2.91
N THR A 103 4.21 -10.32 -2.78
CA THR A 103 4.40 -9.36 -3.86
C THR A 103 5.78 -8.72 -3.65
N ASP A 104 6.62 -8.77 -4.67
CA ASP A 104 7.99 -8.23 -4.67
C ASP A 104 8.38 -7.81 -6.10
N GLY A 105 9.28 -6.84 -6.21
CA GLY A 105 9.78 -6.34 -7.50
C GLY A 105 10.48 -7.41 -8.34
N ALA A 106 10.31 -7.30 -9.67
CA ALA A 106 10.80 -8.29 -10.64
C ALA A 106 11.68 -7.71 -11.74
N PHE A 107 12.39 -6.61 -11.46
CA PHE A 107 13.46 -6.13 -12.34
C PHE A 107 14.58 -7.19 -12.46
N ASP A 108 14.98 -7.74 -11.30
CA ASP A 108 15.82 -8.93 -11.16
C ASP A 108 15.26 -9.83 -10.05
N ASP A 109 16.04 -10.82 -9.58
CA ASP A 109 15.59 -11.76 -8.56
C ASP A 109 15.98 -11.42 -7.12
N THR A 110 16.60 -10.27 -6.87
CA THR A 110 17.12 -9.89 -5.55
C THR A 110 16.02 -9.80 -4.50
N MET A 111 14.91 -9.13 -4.81
CA MET A 111 13.78 -8.99 -3.90
C MET A 111 13.06 -10.33 -3.70
N ILE A 112 12.77 -11.06 -4.79
CA ILE A 112 12.05 -12.34 -4.72
C ILE A 112 12.75 -13.37 -3.83
N LYS A 113 14.10 -13.37 -3.79
CA LYS A 113 14.88 -14.29 -2.94
C LYS A 113 14.49 -14.21 -1.47
N CYS A 114 14.32 -13.00 -0.93
CA CYS A 114 13.97 -12.76 0.47
C CYS A 114 12.47 -12.59 0.70
N GLY A 115 11.73 -12.11 -0.29
CA GLY A 115 10.29 -11.81 -0.15
C GLY A 115 9.36 -13.00 -0.31
N ARG A 116 9.76 -14.01 -1.10
CA ARG A 116 8.91 -15.19 -1.32
C ARG A 116 8.77 -16.05 -0.06
N VAL A 117 7.58 -16.58 0.16
CA VAL A 117 7.33 -17.57 1.22
C VAL A 117 7.01 -18.93 0.60
N LYS A 118 7.67 -19.99 1.07
CA LYS A 118 7.43 -21.34 0.55
C LYS A 118 5.97 -21.74 0.75
N GLY A 119 5.32 -22.22 -0.31
CA GLY A 119 3.93 -22.69 -0.26
C GLY A 119 2.87 -21.58 -0.27
N THR A 120 3.25 -20.38 -0.72
CA THR A 120 2.33 -19.31 -1.11
C THR A 120 2.48 -19.03 -2.61
N LEU A 121 1.53 -18.32 -3.19
CA LEU A 121 1.65 -17.79 -4.54
C LEU A 121 2.67 -16.62 -4.54
N THR A 122 3.77 -16.74 -5.26
CA THR A 122 4.71 -15.62 -5.46
C THR A 122 4.21 -14.76 -6.60
N THR A 123 3.73 -13.55 -6.32
CA THR A 123 3.37 -12.54 -7.34
C THR A 123 4.46 -11.48 -7.41
N VAL A 124 4.38 -10.60 -8.40
CA VAL A 124 5.37 -9.54 -8.59
C VAL A 124 4.69 -8.20 -8.80
N ASP A 125 5.46 -7.12 -8.72
CA ASP A 125 5.05 -5.78 -9.11
C ASP A 125 6.03 -5.19 -10.14
N PHE A 126 5.49 -4.29 -10.97
CA PHE A 126 6.23 -3.46 -11.92
C PHE A 126 5.27 -2.49 -12.62
N GLY A 127 5.82 -1.37 -13.10
CA GLY A 127 5.04 -0.30 -13.73
C GLY A 127 4.89 -0.41 -15.24
N ALA A 128 4.09 0.50 -15.79
CA ALA A 128 3.99 0.73 -17.22
C ALA A 128 5.37 0.93 -17.88
N GLY A 129 5.57 0.35 -19.05
CA GLY A 129 6.84 0.42 -19.79
C GLY A 129 7.92 -0.57 -19.34
N SER A 130 7.66 -1.35 -18.29
CA SER A 130 8.59 -2.42 -17.86
C SER A 130 8.59 -3.60 -18.83
N ASP A 131 9.70 -4.36 -18.85
CA ASP A 131 9.80 -5.60 -19.61
C ASP A 131 8.99 -6.73 -18.96
N VAL A 132 7.78 -6.95 -19.49
CA VAL A 132 6.83 -7.98 -19.03
C VAL A 132 7.41 -9.39 -19.18
N GLN A 133 8.19 -9.64 -20.23
CA GLN A 133 8.77 -10.95 -20.49
C GLN A 133 9.87 -11.25 -19.47
N ASN A 134 10.77 -10.30 -19.22
CA ASN A 134 11.79 -10.44 -18.19
C ASN A 134 11.18 -10.65 -16.81
N ALA A 135 10.22 -9.81 -16.39
CA ALA A 135 9.54 -9.98 -15.10
C ALA A 135 8.87 -11.36 -14.97
N THR A 136 8.27 -11.86 -16.06
CA THR A 136 7.71 -13.21 -16.13
C THR A 136 8.79 -14.28 -15.95
N LEU A 137 9.89 -14.20 -16.69
CA LEU A 137 11.00 -15.16 -16.62
C LEU A 137 11.62 -15.20 -15.22
N VAL A 138 11.91 -14.03 -14.65
CA VAL A 138 12.45 -13.87 -13.30
C VAL A 138 11.54 -14.55 -12.28
N ARG A 139 10.24 -14.24 -12.29
CA ARG A 139 9.27 -14.89 -11.41
C ARG A 139 9.24 -16.40 -11.61
N ARG A 140 9.21 -16.88 -12.85
CA ARG A 140 9.06 -18.31 -13.18
C ARG A 140 10.22 -19.18 -12.67
N ARG A 141 11.40 -18.61 -12.44
CA ARG A 141 12.51 -19.31 -11.74
C ARG A 141 12.14 -19.76 -10.33
N TYR A 142 11.28 -19.00 -9.65
CA TYR A 142 10.86 -19.27 -8.27
C TYR A 142 9.47 -19.90 -8.16
N GLN A 143 8.64 -19.75 -9.19
CA GLN A 143 7.36 -20.44 -9.29
C GLN A 143 7.08 -20.92 -10.74
N PRO A 144 7.58 -22.11 -11.12
CA PRO A 144 7.51 -22.60 -12.49
C PRO A 144 6.08 -22.79 -13.02
N SER A 145 5.12 -23.06 -12.15
CA SER A 145 3.71 -23.32 -12.50
C SER A 145 2.74 -22.37 -11.79
N GLY A 146 1.45 -22.44 -12.15
CA GLY A 146 0.40 -21.59 -11.59
C GLY A 146 0.28 -20.22 -12.27
N PRO A 147 -0.71 -19.39 -11.87
CA PRO A 147 -1.01 -18.13 -12.53
C PRO A 147 0.14 -17.13 -12.40
N PHE A 148 0.37 -16.32 -13.44
CA PHE A 148 1.19 -15.12 -13.33
C PHE A 148 0.31 -13.96 -12.90
N MET A 149 0.80 -13.12 -11.99
CA MET A 149 0.08 -11.96 -11.53
C MET A 149 1.03 -10.81 -11.25
N ASN A 150 0.73 -9.65 -11.84
CA ASN A 150 1.28 -8.36 -11.40
C ASN A 150 0.35 -7.76 -10.33
N SER A 151 0.74 -7.83 -9.07
CA SER A 151 -0.06 -7.38 -7.93
C SER A 151 -0.06 -5.86 -7.74
N GLU A 152 0.84 -5.13 -8.39
CA GLU A 152 0.87 -3.66 -8.43
C GLU A 152 1.32 -3.17 -9.81
N MET A 153 0.36 -3.09 -10.73
CA MET A 153 0.57 -2.45 -12.02
C MET A 153 0.47 -0.93 -11.85
N TYR A 154 1.62 -0.26 -11.80
CA TYR A 154 1.69 1.17 -11.54
C TYR A 154 1.07 1.97 -12.70
N THR A 155 -0.10 2.58 -12.44
CA THR A 155 -0.83 3.40 -13.42
C THR A 155 -0.34 4.84 -13.49
N GLY A 156 0.51 5.21 -12.53
CA GLY A 156 1.07 6.52 -12.27
C GLY A 156 2.11 6.39 -11.14
N TRP A 157 2.35 7.42 -10.34
CA TRP A 157 3.36 7.37 -9.27
C TRP A 157 3.07 8.36 -8.14
N LEU A 158 3.79 8.20 -7.03
CA LEU A 158 3.74 9.09 -5.87
C LEU A 158 4.40 10.45 -6.15
N ASP A 159 4.01 11.46 -5.37
CA ASP A 159 4.52 12.84 -5.45
C ASP A 159 5.15 13.27 -4.12
N ASN A 160 6.30 13.95 -4.18
CA ASN A 160 6.99 14.53 -3.02
C ASN A 160 6.94 16.06 -3.04
N TRP A 161 6.92 16.68 -1.85
CA TRP A 161 6.96 18.14 -1.74
C TRP A 161 8.20 18.72 -2.43
N GLY A 162 8.00 19.75 -3.26
CA GLY A 162 9.06 20.44 -3.97
C GLY A 162 9.53 19.77 -5.26
N LEU A 163 8.98 18.61 -5.63
CA LEU A 163 9.25 17.94 -6.90
C LEU A 163 8.11 18.13 -7.92
N PRO A 164 8.38 17.97 -9.23
CA PRO A 164 7.33 17.93 -10.24
C PRO A 164 6.35 16.79 -10.00
N LYS A 165 5.10 16.98 -10.44
CA LYS A 165 4.08 15.93 -10.39
C LYS A 165 4.45 14.77 -11.31
N SER A 166 4.31 13.57 -10.81
CA SER A 166 4.48 12.34 -11.55
C SER A 166 3.33 12.11 -12.52
N ARG A 167 3.67 11.54 -13.68
CA ARG A 167 2.74 11.21 -14.75
C ARG A 167 3.19 9.92 -15.45
N VAL A 168 2.23 9.12 -15.86
CA VAL A 168 2.45 7.95 -16.71
C VAL A 168 1.55 8.05 -17.93
N ASP A 169 2.15 7.99 -19.10
CA ASP A 169 1.46 8.08 -20.37
C ASP A 169 0.48 6.93 -20.56
N THR A 170 -0.75 7.28 -20.94
CA THR A 170 -1.82 6.30 -21.13
C THR A 170 -1.48 5.26 -22.21
N PRO A 171 -0.90 5.61 -23.37
CA PRO A 171 -0.50 4.61 -24.37
C PRO A 171 0.50 3.58 -23.82
N VAL A 172 1.47 4.00 -23.01
CA VAL A 172 2.47 3.10 -22.41
C VAL A 172 1.82 2.14 -21.44
N LEU A 173 0.93 2.64 -20.57
CA LEU A 173 0.14 1.79 -19.66
C LEU A 173 -0.71 0.77 -20.43
N ILE A 174 -1.44 1.21 -21.46
CA ILE A 174 -2.31 0.34 -22.26
C ILE A 174 -1.51 -0.74 -22.98
N ASP A 175 -0.31 -0.43 -23.47
CA ASP A 175 0.56 -1.42 -24.09
C ASP A 175 1.01 -2.50 -23.09
N THR A 176 1.48 -2.10 -21.91
CA THR A 176 1.86 -3.06 -20.85
C THR A 176 0.66 -3.90 -20.38
N LEU A 177 -0.52 -3.31 -20.25
CA LEU A 177 -1.74 -4.05 -19.90
C LEU A 177 -2.15 -5.04 -20.99
N ARG A 178 -1.99 -4.69 -22.27
CA ARG A 178 -2.24 -5.61 -23.38
C ARG A 178 -1.31 -6.81 -23.30
N GLN A 179 -0.01 -6.59 -23.11
CA GLN A 179 0.97 -7.67 -22.97
C GLN A 179 0.61 -8.63 -21.82
N LEU A 180 0.16 -8.11 -20.68
CA LEU A 180 -0.32 -8.93 -19.55
C LEU A 180 -1.59 -9.73 -19.90
N LEU A 181 -2.56 -9.11 -20.58
CA LEU A 181 -3.79 -9.79 -21.01
C LEU A 181 -3.51 -10.89 -22.04
N ASP A 182 -2.62 -10.63 -23.00
CA ASP A 182 -2.26 -11.57 -24.08
C ASP A 182 -1.62 -12.85 -23.53
N MET A 183 -0.88 -12.76 -22.43
CA MET A 183 -0.31 -13.92 -21.74
C MET A 183 -1.25 -14.57 -20.70
N GLY A 184 -2.49 -14.07 -20.57
CA GLY A 184 -3.46 -14.56 -19.60
C GLY A 184 -3.10 -14.27 -18.14
N ALA A 185 -2.34 -13.20 -17.89
CA ALA A 185 -1.98 -12.80 -16.53
C ALA A 185 -3.15 -12.12 -15.80
N SER A 186 -3.18 -12.28 -14.49
CA SER A 186 -3.96 -11.40 -13.62
C SER A 186 -3.17 -10.13 -13.32
N PHE A 187 -3.85 -9.02 -13.07
CA PHE A 187 -3.18 -7.83 -12.55
C PHE A 187 -4.09 -7.00 -11.64
N ASN A 188 -3.46 -6.18 -10.81
CA ASN A 188 -4.11 -5.21 -9.95
C ASN A 188 -3.53 -3.81 -10.25
N LEU A 189 -4.40 -2.88 -10.66
CA LEU A 189 -4.01 -1.51 -11.02
C LEU A 189 -3.71 -0.70 -9.75
N TYR A 190 -2.46 -0.33 -9.54
CA TYR A 190 -2.00 0.48 -8.42
C TYR A 190 -1.64 1.90 -8.90
N MET A 191 -2.33 2.96 -8.51
CA MET A 191 -3.66 3.00 -7.92
C MET A 191 -4.72 3.06 -9.03
N PHE A 192 -5.85 2.36 -8.90
CA PHE A 192 -7.02 2.65 -9.72
C PHE A 192 -7.66 3.99 -9.33
N HIS A 193 -7.65 4.28 -8.03
CA HIS A 193 -8.03 5.53 -7.40
C HIS A 193 -7.18 5.70 -6.15
N GLY A 194 -6.36 6.75 -6.06
CA GLY A 194 -5.49 6.95 -4.91
C GLY A 194 -6.15 7.78 -3.79
N GLY A 195 -6.76 8.93 -4.12
CA GLY A 195 -7.50 9.76 -3.18
C GLY A 195 -6.59 10.75 -2.44
N THR A 196 -6.69 10.81 -1.11
CA THR A 196 -6.07 11.88 -0.29
C THR A 196 -5.42 11.32 0.98
N ASN A 197 -4.27 11.89 1.34
CA ASN A 197 -3.60 11.75 2.62
C ASN A 197 -4.10 12.83 3.60
N PHE A 198 -5.29 12.64 4.18
CA PHE A 198 -5.81 13.59 5.17
C PHE A 198 -4.98 13.63 6.45
N GLY A 199 -4.95 14.80 7.10
CA GLY A 199 -4.23 15.00 8.36
C GLY A 199 -2.74 14.72 8.19
N PHE A 200 -2.18 13.92 9.10
CA PHE A 200 -0.76 13.56 9.14
C PHE A 200 -0.52 12.11 8.68
N LYS A 201 -1.29 11.64 7.68
CA LYS A 201 -1.27 10.24 7.24
C LYS A 201 -0.36 9.95 6.04
N SER A 202 0.27 10.97 5.46
CA SER A 202 1.26 10.81 4.38
C SER A 202 2.56 10.22 4.93
N GLY A 203 3.21 9.37 4.14
CA GLY A 203 4.54 8.84 4.45
C GLY A 203 5.68 9.79 4.07
N ALA A 204 6.87 9.19 3.99
CA ALA A 204 8.03 9.78 3.33
C ALA A 204 8.90 8.68 2.71
N SER A 205 9.72 9.06 1.74
CA SER A 205 10.83 8.22 1.22
C SER A 205 12.16 8.77 1.72
N ASP A 206 13.20 7.92 1.70
CA ASP A 206 14.59 8.33 1.89
C ASP A 206 15.45 7.82 0.73
N ASN A 207 15.75 8.72 -0.21
CA ASN A 207 16.60 8.46 -1.37
C ASN A 207 17.91 9.25 -1.24
N GLY A 208 18.53 9.19 -0.06
CA GLY A 208 19.68 10.03 0.32
C GLY A 208 19.29 11.38 0.92
N ALA A 209 17.99 11.64 1.02
CA ALA A 209 17.40 12.76 1.72
C ALA A 209 15.94 12.44 2.06
N PHE A 210 15.45 12.98 3.19
CA PHE A 210 14.06 12.85 3.61
C PHE A 210 13.11 13.56 2.63
N GLN A 211 12.22 12.81 2.00
CA GLN A 211 11.27 13.28 0.99
C GLN A 211 9.84 12.99 1.45
N PRO A 212 9.14 13.98 2.08
CA PRO A 212 7.76 13.79 2.49
C PRO A 212 6.82 13.78 1.28
N GLN A 213 5.94 12.79 1.21
CA GLN A 213 4.89 12.78 0.19
C GLN A 213 3.87 13.88 0.42
N ILE A 214 3.25 14.34 -0.67
CA ILE A 214 2.25 15.40 -0.60
C ILE A 214 0.89 14.90 -0.06
N THR A 215 0.01 15.84 0.27
CA THR A 215 -1.35 15.55 0.75
C THR A 215 -2.21 14.86 -0.32
N SER A 216 -2.08 15.28 -1.58
CA SER A 216 -2.79 14.64 -2.69
C SER A 216 -2.21 13.24 -2.92
N TYR A 217 -3.07 12.24 -3.03
CA TYR A 217 -2.71 10.92 -3.50
C TYR A 217 -3.42 10.65 -4.83
N ASP A 218 -3.54 11.69 -5.68
CA ASP A 218 -4.12 11.59 -7.03
C ASP A 218 -3.43 10.51 -7.87
N TYR A 219 -2.12 10.37 -7.69
CA TYR A 219 -1.28 9.32 -8.28
C TYR A 219 -1.20 9.36 -9.81
N ASP A 220 -1.82 10.32 -10.50
CA ASP A 220 -2.14 10.20 -11.92
C ASP A 220 -2.97 8.94 -12.23
N ALA A 221 -3.79 8.51 -11.27
CA ALA A 221 -4.61 7.30 -11.37
C ALA A 221 -5.74 7.45 -12.43
N PRO A 222 -6.32 6.33 -12.89
CA PRO A 222 -7.50 6.35 -13.76
C PRO A 222 -8.65 7.20 -13.21
N LEU A 223 -8.85 7.21 -11.90
CA LEU A 223 -9.72 8.15 -11.20
C LEU A 223 -8.90 9.19 -10.45
N THR A 224 -9.19 10.46 -10.69
CA THR A 224 -8.56 11.58 -9.98
C THR A 224 -8.76 11.49 -8.46
N GLU A 225 -8.05 12.30 -7.69
CA GLU A 225 -8.24 12.45 -6.24
C GLU A 225 -9.71 12.68 -5.85
N ALA A 226 -10.48 13.42 -6.66
CA ALA A 226 -11.90 13.69 -6.42
C ALA A 226 -12.86 12.61 -6.94
N GLY A 227 -12.34 11.52 -7.51
CA GLY A 227 -13.12 10.40 -8.06
C GLY A 227 -13.64 10.64 -9.47
N ASP A 228 -13.18 11.68 -10.17
CA ASP A 228 -13.58 11.96 -11.55
C ASP A 228 -12.82 11.03 -12.51
N THR A 229 -13.52 10.50 -13.52
CA THR A 229 -12.94 9.63 -14.56
C THR A 229 -12.04 10.41 -15.51
N THR A 230 -10.91 9.83 -15.89
CA THR A 230 -9.93 10.41 -16.84
C THR A 230 -9.99 9.72 -18.21
N ASP A 231 -9.21 10.21 -19.18
CA ASP A 231 -9.00 9.50 -20.44
C ASP A 231 -8.25 8.17 -20.25
N LYS A 232 -7.39 8.09 -19.23
CA LYS A 232 -6.74 6.84 -18.80
C LYS A 232 -7.77 5.79 -18.36
N PHE A 233 -8.79 6.19 -17.61
CA PHE A 233 -9.92 5.32 -17.26
C PHE A 233 -10.67 4.81 -18.49
N LYS A 234 -10.97 5.69 -19.45
CA LYS A 234 -11.69 5.30 -20.69
C LYS A 234 -10.89 4.28 -21.49
N ALA A 235 -9.59 4.55 -21.69
CA ALA A 235 -8.71 3.65 -22.44
C ALA A 235 -8.58 2.27 -21.79
N ILE A 236 -8.44 2.21 -20.46
CA ILE A 236 -8.42 0.93 -19.72
C ILE A 236 -9.74 0.19 -19.90
N ARG A 237 -10.88 0.88 -19.76
CA ARG A 237 -12.20 0.28 -19.94
C ARG A 237 -12.37 -0.29 -21.36
N GLU A 238 -11.96 0.46 -22.38
CA GLU A 238 -12.02 0.00 -23.78
C GLU A 238 -11.14 -1.22 -24.04
N LEU A 239 -9.93 -1.27 -23.45
CA LEU A 239 -9.07 -2.45 -23.55
C LEU A 239 -9.74 -3.68 -22.92
N ILE A 240 -10.28 -3.55 -21.71
CA ILE A 240 -10.94 -4.65 -21.00
C ILE A 240 -12.20 -5.12 -21.73
N ASP A 241 -13.01 -4.20 -22.28
CA ASP A 241 -14.22 -4.56 -23.03
C ASP A 241 -13.90 -5.27 -24.35
N LYS A 242 -12.79 -4.93 -25.01
CA LYS A 242 -12.31 -5.67 -26.20
C LYS A 242 -11.94 -7.12 -25.86
N VAL A 243 -11.32 -7.36 -24.70
CA VAL A 243 -10.88 -8.71 -24.29
C VAL A 243 -12.04 -9.52 -23.67
N TYR A 244 -12.94 -8.86 -22.94
CA TYR A 244 -14.07 -9.48 -22.25
C TYR A 244 -15.39 -8.77 -22.57
N PRO A 245 -15.89 -8.90 -23.83
CA PRO A 245 -17.04 -8.14 -24.28
C PRO A 245 -18.29 -8.46 -23.46
N GLY A 246 -19.08 -7.42 -23.18
CA GLY A 246 -20.37 -7.56 -22.49
C GLY A 246 -20.28 -7.78 -20.98
N ARG A 247 -19.07 -7.78 -20.39
CA ARG A 247 -18.92 -7.85 -18.92
C ARG A 247 -19.16 -6.52 -18.21
N VAL A 248 -18.98 -5.39 -18.90
CA VAL A 248 -19.14 -4.05 -18.31
C VAL A 248 -20.46 -3.42 -18.74
N THR A 249 -21.56 -3.84 -18.12
CA THR A 249 -22.92 -3.38 -18.47
C THR A 249 -23.38 -2.15 -17.70
N ALA A 250 -22.76 -1.84 -16.56
CA ALA A 250 -23.16 -0.72 -15.72
C ALA A 250 -22.75 0.64 -16.35
N PRO A 251 -23.64 1.66 -16.27
CA PRO A 251 -23.27 3.02 -16.65
C PRO A 251 -22.22 3.57 -15.69
N VAL A 252 -21.32 4.40 -16.21
CA VAL A 252 -20.34 5.10 -15.37
C VAL A 252 -21.04 6.24 -14.64
N PRO A 253 -20.92 6.34 -13.29
CA PRO A 253 -21.46 7.46 -12.54
C PRO A 253 -20.89 8.79 -13.05
N ARG A 254 -21.74 9.82 -13.12
CA ARG A 254 -21.27 11.16 -13.49
C ARG A 254 -20.37 11.74 -12.38
N PRO A 255 -19.32 12.50 -12.74
CA PRO A 255 -18.53 13.26 -11.79
C PRO A 255 -19.39 14.10 -10.84
N LYS A 256 -19.01 14.16 -9.57
CA LYS A 256 -19.70 15.03 -8.59
C LYS A 256 -19.50 16.49 -8.97
N LYS A 257 -20.57 17.30 -8.83
CA LYS A 257 -20.49 18.76 -9.04
C LYS A 257 -19.46 19.36 -8.10
N LYS A 258 -18.58 20.22 -8.63
CA LYS A 258 -17.61 21.00 -7.86
C LYS A 258 -18.11 22.44 -7.74
N MET A 259 -17.87 23.09 -6.61
CA MET A 259 -18.26 24.48 -6.39
C MET A 259 -17.03 25.34 -6.13
N ALA A 260 -17.01 26.55 -6.69
CA ALA A 260 -16.07 27.59 -6.28
C ALA A 260 -16.70 28.39 -5.15
N LEU A 261 -16.01 28.51 -4.02
CA LEU A 261 -16.40 29.39 -2.93
C LEU A 261 -15.83 30.79 -3.17
N TYR A 262 -16.52 31.83 -2.69
CA TYR A 262 -16.00 33.20 -2.69
C TYR A 262 -14.81 33.35 -1.73
N GLY A 263 -14.05 34.43 -1.86
CA GLY A 263 -12.92 34.73 -0.98
C GLY A 263 -13.34 34.75 0.50
N ILE A 264 -12.68 33.95 1.32
CA ILE A 264 -12.91 33.89 2.78
C ILE A 264 -11.90 34.82 3.46
N THR A 265 -12.37 35.88 4.12
CA THR A 265 -11.50 36.76 4.90
C THR A 265 -11.19 36.14 6.26
N MET A 266 -9.92 35.78 6.48
CA MET A 266 -9.44 35.24 7.75
C MET A 266 -9.07 36.36 8.72
N LYS A 267 -9.41 36.20 10.00
CA LYS A 267 -8.95 37.08 11.10
C LYS A 267 -7.98 36.31 12.00
N ARG A 268 -6.86 36.94 12.35
CA ARG A 268 -5.91 36.35 13.30
C ARG A 268 -6.55 36.25 14.69
N MET A 269 -6.53 35.06 15.26
CA MET A 269 -7.03 34.80 16.62
C MET A 269 -5.89 34.89 17.64
N PHE A 270 -5.03 33.87 17.69
CA PHE A 270 -3.90 33.78 18.61
C PHE A 270 -2.72 33.06 17.92
N GLY A 271 -1.52 33.17 18.52
CA GLY A 271 -0.33 32.47 18.03
C GLY A 271 -0.05 31.18 18.79
N LEU A 272 0.89 30.37 18.27
CA LEU A 272 1.33 29.13 18.94
C LEU A 272 1.89 29.36 20.35
N LYS A 273 2.48 30.52 20.64
CA LYS A 273 2.96 30.87 21.99
C LYS A 273 1.80 30.99 23.00
N THR A 274 0.69 31.60 22.59
CA THR A 274 -0.52 31.71 23.41
C THR A 274 -1.13 30.34 23.62
N LEU A 275 -1.23 29.52 22.57
CA LEU A 275 -1.68 28.13 22.70
C LEU A 275 -0.82 27.33 23.68
N ARG A 276 0.51 27.48 23.62
CA ARG A 276 1.43 26.82 24.56
C ARG A 276 1.15 27.16 26.02
N GLN A 277 0.77 28.41 26.32
CA GLN A 277 0.42 28.82 27.68
C GLN A 277 -0.90 28.20 28.16
N LEU A 278 -1.76 27.76 27.22
CA LEU A 278 -3.03 27.08 27.52
C LEU A 278 -2.89 25.56 27.59
N MET A 279 -1.73 25.00 27.25
CA MET A 279 -1.49 23.55 27.35
C MET A 279 -1.09 23.18 28.78
N ASN A 280 -1.79 22.21 29.36
CA ASN A 280 -1.60 21.78 30.76
C ASN A 280 -0.58 20.64 30.93
N HIS A 281 0.07 20.20 29.85
CA HIS A 281 0.99 19.07 29.87
C HIS A 281 2.35 19.46 29.28
N THR A 282 3.40 19.31 30.09
CA THR A 282 4.79 19.48 29.68
C THR A 282 5.63 18.33 30.21
N VAL A 283 6.51 17.77 29.37
CA VAL A 283 7.50 16.77 29.79
C VAL A 283 8.83 17.47 30.02
N GLN A 284 9.38 17.35 31.22
CA GLN A 284 10.72 17.84 31.56
C GLN A 284 11.73 16.71 31.38
N SER A 285 12.84 16.97 30.71
CA SER A 285 13.94 16.02 30.53
C SER A 285 15.27 16.75 30.42
N THR A 286 16.35 16.09 30.84
CA THR A 286 17.72 16.63 30.72
C THR A 286 18.13 16.82 29.26
N TYR A 287 17.65 15.96 28.35
CA TYR A 287 17.97 16.00 26.93
C TYR A 287 16.69 15.98 26.08
N PRO A 288 16.71 16.51 24.84
CA PRO A 288 15.57 16.43 23.93
C PRO A 288 15.10 14.98 23.74
N LEU A 289 13.79 14.78 23.87
CA LEU A 289 13.13 13.50 23.61
C LEU A 289 12.49 13.50 22.23
N THR A 290 12.36 12.32 21.63
CA THR A 290 11.61 12.15 20.39
C THR A 290 10.10 12.29 20.63
N PHE A 291 9.32 12.43 19.56
CA PHE A 291 7.85 12.55 19.64
C PHE A 291 7.22 11.32 20.31
N GLU A 292 7.75 10.14 19.99
CA GLU A 292 7.25 8.87 20.48
C GLU A 292 7.51 8.76 21.98
N ARG A 293 8.72 9.11 22.46
CA ARG A 293 9.06 9.08 23.89
C ARG A 293 8.20 9.99 24.77
N VAL A 294 7.59 11.03 24.20
CA VAL A 294 6.65 11.91 24.92
C VAL A 294 5.18 11.55 24.67
N GLY A 295 4.90 10.44 23.97
CA GLY A 295 3.56 9.96 23.69
C GLY A 295 2.76 10.84 22.73
N HIS A 296 3.42 11.64 21.89
CA HIS A 296 2.72 12.56 20.98
C HIS A 296 2.18 11.80 19.77
N VAL A 297 0.85 11.69 19.71
CA VAL A 297 0.12 11.09 18.58
C VAL A 297 -0.06 12.11 17.46
N ARG A 298 0.25 11.73 16.23
CA ARG A 298 -0.01 12.54 15.03
C ARG A 298 -1.32 12.18 14.34
N SER A 299 -1.86 10.97 14.55
CA SER A 299 -3.18 10.58 14.05
C SER A 299 -4.28 10.87 15.07
N SER A 300 -5.43 11.31 14.59
CA SER A 300 -6.65 11.57 15.38
C SER A 300 -7.31 10.29 15.92
N ASP A 301 -6.55 9.22 16.16
CA ASP A 301 -7.09 7.89 16.50
C ASP A 301 -7.37 7.77 18.01
N ASN A 302 -8.10 8.74 18.54
CA ASN A 302 -8.85 8.62 19.79
C ASN A 302 -10.31 8.22 19.50
N SER A 303 -10.51 7.23 18.63
CA SER A 303 -11.83 6.62 18.35
C SER A 303 -11.76 5.11 18.47
#